data_AF-A0A8T5NEK4-F1
#
_entry.id   AF-A0A8T5NEK4-F1
#
_cell.length_a   1.000
_cell.length_b   1.000
_cell.length_c   1.000
_cell.angle_alpha   90.00
_cell.angle_beta   90.00
_cell.angle_gamma   90.00
#
_symmetry.space_group_name_H-M   'P 1'
#
loop_
_entity.id
_entity.type
_entity.pdbx_description
1 polymer ?
#
loop_
_entity_poly.entity_id
_entity_poly.type
_entity_poly.pdbx_seq_one_letter_code
_entity_poly.pdbx_strand_id
1 'polypeptide(L)'
;MESPDSLFTGNSDALCILCRGAKLLCGKQRCPVLVKFYSRVRLKPLTDSLNIEGSSPPGVFVGRIGYPYVSVGPLIPPEHGDTTLLDTPEMWLGKSIDDIVDFRSQL
;
A
#
# COMPACT_ATOMS: atom_id res chain seq x y z
N MET A 1 -33.46 -14.71 -0.91
CA MET A 1 -32.18 -15.32 -0.49
C MET A 1 -31.12 -14.69 -1.40
N GLU A 2 -30.60 -13.53 -1.01
CA GLU A 2 -29.66 -12.76 -1.84
C GLU A 2 -28.30 -13.43 -1.84
N SER A 3 -27.78 -13.71 -3.03
CA SER A 3 -26.48 -14.34 -3.28
C SER A 3 -25.35 -13.30 -3.15
N PRO A 4 -24.21 -13.62 -2.51
CA PRO A 4 -23.16 -12.66 -2.16
C PRO A 4 -22.26 -12.21 -3.34
N ASP A 5 -22.55 -12.64 -4.58
CA ASP A 5 -21.69 -12.43 -5.75
C ASP A 5 -22.12 -11.28 -6.68
N SER A 6 -22.96 -10.34 -6.23
CA SER A 6 -23.34 -9.14 -7.00
C SER A 6 -22.51 -7.89 -6.68
N LEU A 7 -21.28 -8.03 -6.19
CA LEU A 7 -20.49 -6.92 -5.62
C LEU A 7 -19.62 -6.12 -6.61
N PHE A 8 -19.61 -6.45 -7.89
CA PHE A 8 -18.79 -5.73 -8.89
C PHE A 8 -19.53 -5.48 -10.20
N THR A 9 -20.65 -4.77 -10.16
CA THR A 9 -21.20 -4.18 -11.39
C THR A 9 -21.87 -2.85 -11.10
N GLY A 10 -21.16 -1.76 -11.41
CA GLY A 10 -21.71 -0.41 -11.56
C GLY A 10 -21.42 0.56 -10.42
N ASN A 11 -20.60 1.59 -10.71
CA ASN A 11 -20.57 2.89 -10.03
C ASN A 11 -19.72 3.05 -8.74
N SER A 12 -18.61 2.32 -8.58
CA SER A 12 -17.70 2.45 -7.43
C SER A 12 -17.09 3.86 -7.26
N ASP A 13 -16.80 4.55 -8.35
CA ASP A 13 -16.11 5.85 -8.29
C ASP A 13 -17.06 6.97 -7.84
N ALA A 14 -18.30 6.98 -8.33
CA ALA A 14 -19.32 7.91 -7.88
C ALA A 14 -19.65 7.71 -6.40
N LEU A 15 -19.66 6.47 -5.92
CA LEU A 15 -19.85 6.15 -4.51
C LEU A 15 -18.75 6.76 -3.64
N CYS A 16 -17.48 6.70 -4.05
CA CYS A 16 -16.38 7.34 -3.33
C CYS A 16 -16.52 8.88 -3.29
N ILE A 17 -16.96 9.50 -4.40
CA ILE A 17 -17.21 10.95 -4.49
C ILE A 17 -18.33 11.39 -3.54
N LEU A 18 -19.41 10.60 -3.43
CA LEU A 18 -20.51 10.85 -2.48
C LEU A 18 -20.12 10.56 -1.02
N CYS A 19 -19.30 9.53 -0.82
CA CYS A 19 -18.83 9.08 0.48
C CYS A 19 -17.84 10.07 1.12
N ARG A 20 -16.98 10.71 0.32
CA ARG A 20 -15.90 11.63 0.75
C ARG A 20 -15.04 11.09 1.90
N GLY A 21 -14.88 9.77 1.96
CA GLY A 21 -14.11 9.08 3.00
C GLY A 21 -14.74 9.06 4.41
N ALA A 22 -15.87 9.73 4.66
CA ALA A 22 -16.49 9.81 5.99
C ALA A 22 -17.67 8.84 6.19
N LYS A 23 -18.43 8.57 5.12
CA LYS A 23 -19.68 7.79 5.20
C LYS A 23 -19.52 6.28 5.05
N LEU A 24 -18.32 5.82 4.67
CA LEU A 24 -17.97 4.41 4.42
C LEU A 24 -19.01 3.63 3.59
N LEU A 25 -19.57 4.26 2.54
CA LEU A 25 -20.62 3.69 1.69
C LEU A 25 -20.21 2.39 0.96
N CYS A 26 -18.91 2.13 0.88
CA CYS A 26 -18.35 0.89 0.33
C CYS A 26 -18.34 -0.29 1.34
N GLY A 27 -18.86 -0.10 2.55
CA GLY A 27 -18.97 -1.13 3.59
C GLY A 27 -17.64 -1.50 4.27
N LYS A 28 -16.55 -0.82 3.94
CA LYS A 28 -15.24 -1.06 4.56
C LYS A 28 -15.15 -0.33 5.90
N GLN A 29 -14.49 -0.95 6.87
CA GLN A 29 -14.22 -0.35 8.19
C GLN A 29 -13.39 0.94 8.09
N ARG A 30 -12.55 1.05 7.06
CA ARG A 30 -11.73 2.24 6.76
C ARG A 30 -11.76 2.56 5.28
N CYS A 31 -11.67 3.85 4.95
CA CYS A 31 -11.59 4.30 3.57
C CYS A 31 -10.19 4.03 2.98
N PRO A 32 -10.05 3.17 1.95
CA PRO A 32 -8.73 2.84 1.38
C PRO A 32 -8.00 4.06 0.80
N VAL A 33 -8.74 5.06 0.32
CA VAL A 33 -8.17 6.30 -0.23
C VAL A 33 -7.49 7.11 0.87
N LEU A 34 -8.17 7.27 2.02
CA LEU A 34 -7.61 8.01 3.16
C LEU A 34 -6.42 7.28 3.76
N VAL A 35 -6.51 5.95 3.92
CA VAL A 35 -5.40 5.13 4.43
C VAL A 35 -4.13 5.31 3.58
N LYS A 36 -4.24 5.23 2.25
CA LYS A 36 -3.12 5.49 1.32
C LYS A 36 -2.62 6.94 1.38
N PHE A 37 -3.52 7.90 1.54
CA PHE A 37 -3.15 9.31 1.63
C PHE A 37 -2.33 9.58 2.89
N TYR A 38 -2.82 9.15 4.05
CA TYR A 38 -2.13 9.36 5.31
C TYR A 38 -0.81 8.59 5.39
N SER A 39 -0.72 7.36 4.85
CA SER A 39 0.57 6.65 4.79
C SER A 39 1.59 7.42 3.95
N ARG A 40 1.20 7.93 2.78
CA ARG A 40 2.08 8.76 1.93
C ARG A 40 2.49 10.07 2.58
N VAL A 41 1.56 10.79 3.21
CA VAL A 41 1.86 12.07 3.88
C VAL A 41 2.84 11.86 5.03
N ARG A 42 2.71 10.75 5.77
CA ARG A 42 3.63 10.39 6.86
C ARG A 42 5.05 10.09 6.36
N LEU A 43 5.17 9.46 5.19
CA LEU A 43 6.47 9.02 4.67
C LEU A 43 7.17 10.05 3.78
N LYS A 44 6.44 10.98 3.19
CA LYS A 44 6.99 12.06 2.36
C LYS A 44 8.25 12.74 2.93
N PRO A 45 8.30 13.18 4.21
CA PRO A 45 9.50 13.83 4.75
C PRO A 45 10.73 12.91 4.83
N LEU A 46 10.52 11.59 4.85
CA LEU A 46 11.60 10.60 4.92
C LEU A 46 12.18 10.27 3.54
N THR A 47 11.50 10.65 2.46
CA THR A 47 11.86 10.32 1.07
C THR A 47 12.06 11.56 0.19
N ASP A 48 12.17 12.76 0.77
CA ASP A 48 12.28 14.04 0.04
C ASP A 48 13.73 14.37 -0.40
N SER A 49 14.66 13.41 -0.28
CA SER A 49 16.07 13.56 -0.65
C SER A 49 16.37 13.01 -2.05
N LEU A 50 17.38 13.60 -2.70
CA LEU A 50 17.93 13.09 -3.97
C LEU A 50 18.87 11.89 -3.76
N ASN A 51 19.31 11.66 -2.53
CA ASN A 51 20.08 10.49 -2.13
C ASN A 51 19.13 9.46 -1.53
N ILE A 52 19.24 8.22 -1.99
CA ILE A 52 18.50 7.08 -1.47
C ILE A 52 19.48 6.26 -0.65
N GLU A 53 19.24 6.20 0.66
CA GLU A 53 20.02 5.44 1.63
C GLU A 53 19.04 4.63 2.48
N GLY A 54 19.40 3.39 2.81
CA GLY A 54 18.54 2.53 3.60
C GLY A 54 19.11 1.14 3.80
N SER A 55 18.49 0.38 4.70
CA SER A 55 18.86 -1.01 4.96
C SER A 55 18.51 -1.92 3.77
N SER A 56 19.31 -2.98 3.61
CA SER A 56 19.06 -4.06 2.66
C SER A 56 19.08 -5.41 3.36
N PRO A 57 18.25 -6.38 2.95
CA PRO A 57 17.40 -6.34 1.76
C PRO A 57 15.96 -5.91 2.11
N PRO A 58 15.22 -5.23 1.21
CA PRO A 58 13.79 -5.09 1.46
C PRO A 58 12.91 -5.37 0.24
N GLY A 59 13.49 -5.91 -0.84
CA GLY A 59 12.73 -6.38 -2.01
C GLY A 59 13.13 -5.72 -3.32
N VAL A 60 12.57 -6.23 -4.41
CA VAL A 60 12.77 -5.72 -5.77
C VAL A 60 11.43 -5.34 -6.37
N PHE A 61 11.32 -4.12 -6.87
CA PHE A 61 10.19 -3.68 -7.67
C PHE A 61 10.34 -4.19 -9.11
N VAL A 62 9.30 -4.86 -9.61
CA VAL A 62 9.22 -5.34 -11.00
C VAL A 62 8.10 -4.60 -11.72
N GLY A 63 8.43 -3.88 -12.78
CA GLY A 63 7.48 -3.14 -13.61
C GLY A 63 6.57 -4.07 -14.42
N ARG A 64 5.32 -3.64 -14.65
CA ARG A 64 4.32 -4.42 -15.41
C ARG A 64 4.45 -4.30 -16.94
N ILE A 65 5.18 -3.30 -17.44
CA ILE A 65 5.23 -2.96 -18.87
C ILE A 65 6.55 -3.46 -19.47
N GLY A 66 6.51 -4.01 -20.68
CA GLY A 66 7.71 -4.34 -21.48
C GLY A 66 8.11 -5.81 -21.54
N TYR A 67 7.30 -6.74 -21.02
CA TYR A 67 7.65 -8.18 -21.01
C TYR A 67 8.10 -8.70 -22.40
N PRO A 68 9.24 -9.41 -22.49
CA PRO A 68 10.06 -9.93 -21.40
C PRO A 68 11.10 -8.95 -20.81
N TYR A 69 11.32 -7.78 -21.42
CA TYR A 69 12.28 -6.77 -20.97
C TYR A 69 11.60 -5.69 -20.12
N VAL A 70 11.47 -5.98 -18.82
CA VAL A 70 10.81 -5.10 -17.84
C VAL A 70 11.81 -4.26 -17.04
N SER A 71 11.38 -3.08 -16.62
CA SER A 71 12.15 -2.27 -15.66
C SER A 71 12.13 -2.90 -14.28
N VAL A 72 13.28 -2.93 -13.62
CA VAL A 72 13.45 -3.38 -12.23
C VAL A 72 14.16 -2.31 -11.41
N GLY A 73 13.84 -2.22 -10.12
CA GLY A 73 14.48 -1.28 -9.20
C GLY A 73 14.47 -1.81 -7.77
N PRO A 74 15.41 -1.38 -6.91
CA PRO A 74 15.41 -1.76 -5.51
C PRO A 74 14.23 -1.08 -4.78
N LEU A 75 13.58 -1.79 -3.86
CA LEU A 75 12.75 -1.18 -2.83
C LEU A 75 13.67 -0.90 -1.65
N ILE A 76 13.67 0.32 -1.11
CA ILE A 76 14.62 0.75 -0.06
C ILE A 76 13.87 1.56 0.99
N PRO A 77 13.76 1.08 2.25
CA PRO A 77 13.15 1.82 3.32
C PRO A 77 14.06 2.96 3.77
N PRO A 78 13.50 4.09 4.22
CA PRO A 78 14.27 5.26 4.68
C PRO A 78 14.88 5.07 6.09
N GLU A 79 14.94 3.83 6.59
CA GLU A 79 15.46 3.50 7.92
C GLU A 79 16.60 2.46 7.85
N HIS A 80 17.49 2.54 8.84
CA HIS A 80 18.60 1.60 9.02
C HIS A 80 18.29 0.67 10.19
N GLY A 81 18.40 -0.63 9.96
CA GLY A 81 18.11 -1.70 10.92
C GLY A 81 17.74 -3.03 10.25
N ASP A 82 17.11 -3.91 11.03
CA ASP A 82 16.51 -5.13 10.51
C ASP A 82 15.15 -4.83 9.85
N THR A 83 15.16 -4.77 8.52
CA THR A 83 13.98 -4.47 7.70
C THR A 83 13.31 -5.73 7.14
N THR A 84 13.70 -6.92 7.60
CA THR A 84 13.19 -8.20 7.09
C THR A 84 11.67 -8.30 7.22
N LEU A 85 11.10 -7.75 8.30
CA LEU A 85 9.66 -7.73 8.52
C LEU A 85 8.90 -6.95 7.42
N LEU A 86 9.52 -5.96 6.77
CA LEU A 86 8.84 -5.11 5.78
C LEU A 86 8.54 -5.82 4.46
N ASP A 87 9.25 -6.92 4.15
CA ASP A 87 9.11 -7.66 2.88
C ASP A 87 8.96 -9.18 3.07
N THR A 88 8.56 -9.62 4.28
CA THR A 88 8.26 -11.04 4.56
C THR A 88 6.78 -11.21 4.94
N PRO A 89 5.87 -11.32 3.94
CA PRO A 89 4.43 -11.45 4.17
C PRO A 89 4.03 -12.62 5.08
N GLU A 90 4.84 -13.69 5.12
CA GLU A 90 4.65 -14.85 5.98
C GLU A 90 4.65 -14.47 7.47
N MET A 91 5.38 -13.41 7.84
CA MET A 91 5.46 -12.88 9.20
C MET A 91 4.33 -11.90 9.54
N TRP A 92 3.46 -11.54 8.58
CA TRP A 92 2.38 -10.57 8.81
C TRP A 92 1.11 -11.18 9.39
N LEU A 93 1.05 -12.51 9.49
CA LEU A 93 -0.08 -13.19 10.10
C LEU A 93 -0.29 -12.68 11.55
N GLY A 94 -1.51 -12.21 11.84
CA GLY A 94 -1.86 -11.63 13.14
C GLY A 94 -1.51 -10.15 13.31
N LYS A 95 -0.90 -9.50 12.31
CA LYS A 95 -0.72 -8.04 12.29
C LYS A 95 -2.00 -7.33 11.85
N SER A 96 -2.14 -6.07 12.27
CA SER A 96 -3.28 -5.26 11.85
C SER A 96 -3.12 -4.82 10.39
N ILE A 97 -4.24 -4.46 9.75
CA ILE A 97 -4.19 -3.91 8.39
C ILE A 97 -3.42 -2.58 8.32
N ASP A 98 -3.37 -1.81 9.43
CA ASP A 98 -2.59 -0.57 9.46
C ASP A 98 -1.10 -0.88 9.41
N ASP A 99 -0.65 -1.87 10.21
CA ASP A 99 0.75 -2.28 10.23
C ASP A 99 1.20 -2.73 8.84
N ILE A 100 0.39 -3.57 8.17
CA ILE A 100 0.69 -4.06 6.82
C ILE A 100 0.76 -2.92 5.80
N VAL A 101 -0.16 -1.95 5.88
CA VAL A 101 -0.14 -0.77 5.01
C VAL A 101 1.11 0.06 5.27
N ASP A 102 1.49 0.26 6.53
CA ASP A 102 2.65 1.05 6.89
C ASP A 102 3.95 0.35 6.43
N PHE A 103 4.09 -0.97 6.65
CA PHE A 103 5.22 -1.76 6.12
C PHE A 103 5.37 -1.60 4.61
N ARG A 104 4.25 -1.77 3.88
CA ARG A 104 4.20 -1.69 2.42
C ARG A 104 4.42 -0.29 1.86
N SER A 105 4.14 0.75 2.64
CA SER A 105 4.25 2.14 2.20
C SER A 105 5.67 2.67 2.40
N GLN A 106 6.42 2.12 3.36
CA GLN A 106 7.82 2.48 3.64
C GLN A 106 8.80 1.98 2.58
N LEU A 107 8.38 1.04 1.72
CA LEU A 107 9.18 0.43 0.66
C LEU A 107 9.04 1.11 -0.69
#